data_AF-D0QWI5-F1
#
_entry.id   AF-D0QWI5-F1
#
_cell.length_a   1.000
_cell.length_b   1.000
_cell.length_c   1.000
_cell.angle_alpha   90.00
_cell.angle_beta   90.00
_cell.angle_gamma   90.00
#
_symmetry.space_group_name_H-M   'P 1'
#
loop_
_entity.id
_entity.type
_entity.pdbx_description
1 polymer ?
#
loop_
_entity_poly.entity_id
_entity_poly.type
_entity_poly.pdbx_seq_one_letter_code
_entity_poly.pdbx_strand_id
1 'polypeptide(L)'
;MPQQPHRGYRQRVAHFTLKSTLYASWALGLFPFTYDSRTRQLTRSRWLLSYGLVLNLGLMGVVLLPGKEDHRDVRIDMFERNPIIQQVENMVEIISFLTAAAMHLGIFWKSREMVTILNELFLLEKRHFSNLILAHCHQFDKYVIQKCILVVLEIGSSLLIYFGVPDSNLVITRAFCIYLVQVGVLLGVTHFHLAVIYIYRFVWTINGQLLELANQQRRGQKVDPALIKLLFWLYSRLLEVNSRLAAIYDIQVTLFMITLMSANIMIAHMLIIIWINQFSLLDILLLFPQALLINFYDLWLSIAFCELVERTGIQTSDILKLYNDGEDMDEELQRSLSDFALFCSHRRLRFRHCGLFYVNYEMGFRMIITNILYLVFLVQFDYMNLKYK
;
A
#
# COMPACT_ATOMS: atom_id res chain seq x y z
N MET A 1 5.93 30.26 -21.15
CA MET A 1 5.68 29.59 -19.86
C MET A 1 4.21 29.80 -19.51
N PRO A 2 3.34 28.78 -19.57
CA PRO A 2 1.95 28.95 -19.15
C PRO A 2 1.88 28.96 -17.62
N GLN A 3 1.18 29.95 -17.08
CA GLN A 3 0.99 30.18 -15.65
C GLN A 3 0.35 28.94 -15.00
N GLN A 4 1.02 28.36 -14.01
CA GLN A 4 0.42 27.31 -13.18
C GLN A 4 -0.68 27.95 -12.32
N PRO A 5 -1.94 27.47 -12.38
CA PRO A 5 -2.97 27.91 -11.44
C PRO A 5 -2.49 27.64 -10.01
N HIS A 6 -2.73 28.58 -9.10
CA HIS A 6 -2.26 28.49 -7.71
C HIS A 6 -2.59 27.13 -7.09
N ARG A 7 -1.57 26.27 -6.94
CA ARG A 7 -1.71 24.97 -6.27
C ARG A 7 -2.15 25.23 -4.83
N GLY A 8 -3.29 24.67 -4.45
CA GLY A 8 -3.79 24.69 -3.07
C GLY A 8 -2.77 24.05 -2.11
N TYR A 9 -2.84 24.42 -0.83
CA TYR A 9 -1.90 23.95 0.21
C TYR A 9 -1.71 22.42 0.19
N ARG A 10 -2.80 21.67 0.11
CA ARG A 10 -2.80 20.20 0.10
C ARG A 10 -2.03 19.60 -1.08
N GLN A 11 -2.19 20.18 -2.26
CA GLN A 11 -1.47 19.73 -3.45
C GLN A 11 0.04 19.97 -3.33
N ARG A 12 0.45 21.05 -2.65
CA ARG A 12 1.87 21.29 -2.34
C ARG A 12 2.40 20.23 -1.38
N VAL A 13 1.64 19.90 -0.34
CA VAL A 13 2.01 18.85 0.62
C VAL A 13 2.09 17.49 -0.09
N ALA A 14 1.08 17.10 -0.87
CA ALA A 14 1.10 15.85 -1.61
C ALA A 14 2.29 15.77 -2.60
N HIS A 15 2.61 16.88 -3.29
CA HIS A 15 3.75 16.93 -4.17
C HIS A 15 5.09 16.82 -3.43
N PHE A 16 5.22 17.49 -2.28
CA PHE A 16 6.38 17.35 -1.40
C PHE A 16 6.52 15.92 -0.92
N THR A 17 5.43 15.30 -0.46
CA THR A 17 5.37 13.90 -0.04
C THR A 17 5.87 12.96 -1.13
N LEU A 18 5.36 13.07 -2.36
CA LEU A 18 5.81 12.22 -3.48
C LEU A 18 7.31 12.38 -3.76
N LYS A 19 7.82 13.61 -3.70
CA LYS A 19 9.24 13.92 -3.91
C LYS A 19 10.10 13.32 -2.78
N SER A 20 9.68 13.46 -1.53
CA SER A 20 10.34 12.87 -0.37
C SER A 20 10.36 11.35 -0.44
N THR A 21 9.24 10.70 -0.79
CA THR A 21 9.18 9.24 -1.01
C THR A 21 10.17 8.81 -2.09
N LEU A 22 10.23 9.51 -3.22
CA LEU A 22 11.18 9.18 -4.30
C LEU A 22 12.64 9.25 -3.83
N TYR A 23 13.04 10.33 -3.15
CA TYR A 23 14.42 10.46 -2.68
C TYR A 23 14.77 9.46 -1.59
N ALA A 24 13.86 9.21 -0.64
CA ALA A 24 14.07 8.19 0.38
C ALA A 24 14.25 6.81 -0.26
N SER A 25 13.44 6.49 -1.26
CA SER A 25 13.56 5.25 -2.03
C SER A 25 14.85 5.15 -2.85
N TRP A 26 15.38 6.26 -3.37
CA TRP A 26 16.70 6.27 -3.98
C TRP A 26 17.81 6.06 -2.96
N ALA A 27 17.75 6.74 -1.81
CA ALA A 27 18.73 6.60 -0.74
C ALA A 27 18.81 5.15 -0.23
N LEU A 28 17.66 4.48 -0.08
CA LEU A 28 17.57 3.07 0.36
C LEU A 28 17.74 2.05 -0.79
N GLY A 29 18.02 2.51 -2.00
CA GLY A 29 18.25 1.62 -3.16
C GLY A 29 17.02 0.83 -3.60
N LEU A 30 15.81 1.29 -3.29
CA LEU A 30 14.53 0.65 -3.62
C LEU A 30 14.02 1.04 -5.01
N PHE A 31 14.50 2.15 -5.57
CA PHE A 31 14.06 2.67 -6.87
C PHE A 31 15.21 2.70 -7.87
N PRO A 32 15.52 1.59 -8.56
CA PRO A 32 16.70 1.47 -9.43
C PRO A 32 16.51 2.13 -10.81
N PHE A 33 15.80 3.25 -10.86
CA PHE A 33 15.42 3.93 -12.10
C PHE A 33 15.93 5.36 -12.13
N THR A 34 16.38 5.76 -13.32
CA THR A 34 16.81 7.13 -13.65
C THR A 34 15.92 7.70 -14.73
N TYR A 35 15.62 8.98 -14.65
CA TYR A 35 14.85 9.66 -15.69
C TYR A 35 15.77 10.11 -16.83
N ASP A 36 15.54 9.59 -18.03
CA ASP A 36 16.23 10.06 -19.23
C ASP A 36 15.45 11.23 -19.84
N SER A 37 16.04 12.43 -19.79
CA SER A 37 15.45 13.65 -20.32
C SER A 37 15.30 13.64 -21.85
N ARG A 38 16.12 12.86 -22.57
CA ARG A 38 16.10 12.79 -24.04
C ARG A 38 14.91 11.97 -24.53
N THR A 39 14.74 10.77 -23.98
CA THR A 39 13.62 9.87 -24.32
C THR A 39 12.35 10.19 -23.53
N ARG A 40 12.47 11.00 -22.46
CA ARG A 40 11.41 11.35 -21.51
C ARG A 40 10.80 10.12 -20.84
N GLN A 41 11.62 9.10 -20.61
CA GLN A 41 11.25 7.81 -20.03
C GLN A 41 12.18 7.46 -18.87
N LEU A 42 11.69 6.63 -17.96
CA LEU A 42 12.50 5.97 -16.96
C LEU A 42 13.33 4.87 -17.60
N THR A 43 14.60 4.82 -17.23
CA THR A 43 15.55 3.81 -17.63
C THR A 43 16.07 3.10 -16.40
N ARG A 44 16.35 1.79 -16.53
CA ARG A 44 16.91 1.00 -15.44
C ARG A 44 18.41 1.26 -15.33
N SER A 45 18.87 1.73 -14.17
CA SER A 45 20.29 1.93 -13.89
C SER A 45 20.89 0.68 -13.28
N ARG A 46 21.91 0.10 -13.92
CA ARG A 46 22.65 -1.06 -13.37
C ARG A 46 23.35 -0.71 -12.06
N TRP A 47 23.90 0.51 -11.96
CA TRP A 47 24.58 0.98 -10.77
C TRP A 47 23.64 1.12 -9.57
N LEU A 48 22.47 1.73 -9.75
CA LEU A 48 21.49 1.84 -8.65
C LEU A 48 20.94 0.48 -8.22
N LEU A 49 20.81 -0.44 -9.18
CA LEU A 49 20.34 -1.80 -8.92
C LEU A 49 21.38 -2.62 -8.13
N SER A 50 22.66 -2.55 -8.51
CA SER A 50 23.76 -3.16 -7.76
C SER A 50 23.91 -2.52 -6.37
N TYR A 51 23.85 -1.19 -6.28
CA TYR A 51 23.87 -0.44 -5.02
C TYR A 51 22.75 -0.92 -4.09
N GLY A 52 21.50 -0.93 -4.58
CA GLY A 52 20.36 -1.35 -3.78
C GLY A 52 20.44 -2.81 -3.34
N LEU A 53 20.93 -3.70 -4.19
CA LEU A 53 21.11 -5.11 -3.81
C LEU A 53 22.18 -5.27 -2.72
N VAL A 54 23.35 -4.64 -2.88
CA VAL A 54 24.43 -4.72 -1.88
C VAL A 54 24.00 -4.09 -0.56
N LEU A 55 23.36 -2.91 -0.60
CA LEU A 55 22.88 -2.22 0.59
C LEU A 55 21.86 -3.06 1.36
N ASN A 56 20.81 -3.53 0.69
CA ASN A 56 19.72 -4.23 1.38
C ASN A 56 20.13 -5.63 1.87
N LEU A 57 20.97 -6.35 1.11
CA LEU A 57 21.57 -7.61 1.59
C LEU A 57 22.52 -7.38 2.77
N GLY A 58 23.32 -6.30 2.73
CA GLY A 58 24.18 -5.90 3.83
C GLY A 58 23.39 -5.58 5.10
N LEU A 59 22.31 -4.79 4.99
CA LEU A 59 21.42 -4.46 6.10
C LEU A 59 20.79 -5.73 6.70
N MET A 60 20.28 -6.63 5.86
CA MET A 60 19.74 -7.92 6.32
C MET A 60 20.79 -8.80 6.99
N GLY A 61 22.01 -8.84 6.44
CA GLY A 61 23.12 -9.58 7.04
C GLY A 61 23.43 -9.08 8.45
N VAL A 62 23.46 -7.76 8.66
CA VAL A 62 23.68 -7.16 9.98
C VAL A 62 22.56 -7.49 10.97
N VAL A 63 21.29 -7.55 10.52
CA VAL A 63 20.16 -7.94 11.38
C VAL A 63 20.32 -9.37 11.91
N LEU A 64 20.84 -10.27 11.08
CA LEU A 64 21.06 -11.70 11.41
C LEU A 64 22.30 -11.97 12.27
N LEU A 65 23.22 -11.01 12.41
CA LEU A 65 24.41 -11.22 13.24
C LEU A 65 24.02 -11.37 14.72
N PRO A 66 24.62 -12.33 15.44
CA PRO A 66 24.34 -12.54 16.85
C PRO A 66 24.76 -11.31 17.66
N GLY A 67 23.79 -10.69 18.33
CA GLY A 67 24.04 -9.59 19.26
C GLY A 67 24.59 -10.08 20.60
N LYS A 68 25.52 -9.33 21.20
CA LYS A 68 25.77 -9.40 22.65
C LYS A 68 24.59 -8.70 23.34
N GLU A 69 23.51 -9.41 23.57
CA GLU A 69 22.30 -8.85 24.19
C GLU A 69 22.36 -8.94 25.71
N ASP A 70 22.36 -7.77 26.35
CA ASP A 70 22.16 -7.53 27.79
C ASP A 70 20.66 -7.44 28.16
N HIS A 71 19.74 -7.43 27.18
CA HIS A 71 18.28 -7.46 27.41
C HIS A 71 17.77 -8.83 27.88
N ARG A 72 18.69 -9.76 28.17
CA ARG A 72 18.36 -11.11 28.58
C ARG A 72 17.53 -11.08 29.85
N ASP A 73 17.86 -10.29 30.86
CA ASP A 73 17.24 -10.47 32.18
C ASP A 73 15.74 -10.12 32.21
N VAL A 74 15.28 -9.02 31.59
CA VAL A 74 13.85 -8.65 31.56
C VAL A 74 13.04 -9.51 30.57
N ARG A 75 13.61 -9.88 29.42
CA ARG A 75 12.95 -10.78 28.46
C ARG A 75 12.89 -12.22 28.99
N ILE A 76 13.92 -12.68 29.68
CA ILE A 76 13.95 -14.00 30.33
C ILE A 76 12.88 -14.06 31.42
N ASP A 77 12.70 -13.03 32.26
CA ASP A 77 11.64 -13.04 33.28
C ASP A 77 10.22 -13.09 32.69
N MET A 78 9.95 -12.42 31.56
CA MET A 78 8.65 -12.51 30.87
C MET A 78 8.46 -13.84 30.12
N PHE A 79 9.51 -14.35 29.45
CA PHE A 79 9.44 -15.59 28.68
C PHE A 79 9.50 -16.86 29.52
N GLU A 80 10.21 -16.84 30.66
CA GLU A 80 10.17 -17.93 31.66
C GLU A 80 8.77 -18.08 32.26
N ARG A 81 8.05 -16.97 32.42
CA ARG A 81 6.65 -16.99 32.86
C ARG A 81 5.71 -17.49 31.77
N ASN A 82 5.96 -17.19 30.49
CA ASN A 82 5.10 -17.59 29.39
C ASN A 82 5.85 -17.98 28.09
N PRO A 83 6.06 -19.28 27.83
CA PRO A 83 6.79 -19.76 26.64
C PRO A 83 6.01 -19.54 25.33
N ILE A 84 4.70 -19.28 25.38
CA ILE A 84 3.89 -19.02 24.19
C ILE A 84 4.31 -17.70 23.56
N ILE A 85 4.55 -16.66 24.36
CA ILE A 85 4.97 -15.33 23.87
C ILE A 85 6.25 -15.46 23.04
N GLN A 86 7.23 -16.23 23.53
CA GLN A 86 8.49 -16.44 22.83
C GLN A 86 8.28 -17.14 21.47
N GLN A 87 7.39 -18.13 21.41
CA GLN A 87 7.08 -18.81 20.14
C GLN A 87 6.41 -17.87 19.14
N VAL A 88 5.45 -17.06 19.58
CA VAL A 88 4.73 -16.16 18.67
C VAL A 88 5.65 -15.00 18.24
N GLU A 89 6.50 -14.46 19.12
CA GLU A 89 7.52 -13.45 18.77
C GLU A 89 8.46 -13.97 17.69
N ASN A 90 9.03 -15.17 17.89
CA ASN A 90 9.89 -15.81 16.88
C ASN A 90 9.17 -15.99 15.53
N MET A 91 7.88 -16.35 15.53
CA MET A 91 7.11 -16.45 14.29
C MET A 91 6.96 -15.09 13.59
N VAL A 92 6.67 -14.02 14.33
CA VAL A 92 6.54 -12.67 13.76
C VAL A 92 7.88 -12.17 13.22
N GLU A 93 8.99 -12.44 13.90
CA GLU A 93 10.33 -12.12 13.41
C GLU A 93 10.64 -12.84 12.09
N ILE A 94 10.34 -14.14 12.00
CA ILE A 94 10.53 -14.93 10.77
C ILE A 94 9.68 -14.36 9.63
N ILE A 95 8.39 -14.10 9.88
CA ILE A 95 7.47 -13.53 8.87
C ILE A 95 7.96 -12.15 8.41
N SER A 96 8.41 -11.30 9.34
CA SER A 96 8.91 -9.96 9.03
C SER A 96 10.19 -10.02 8.20
N PHE A 97 11.10 -10.94 8.52
CA PHE A 97 12.32 -11.17 7.75
C PHE A 97 12.02 -11.68 6.34
N LEU A 98 11.13 -12.66 6.20
CA LEU A 98 10.68 -13.17 4.89
C LEU A 98 10.03 -12.08 4.05
N THR A 99 9.22 -11.22 4.68
CA THR A 99 8.60 -10.07 4.03
C THR A 99 9.65 -9.11 3.52
N ALA A 100 10.62 -8.71 4.35
CA ALA A 100 11.72 -7.85 3.91
C ALA A 100 12.50 -8.47 2.74
N ALA A 101 12.80 -9.77 2.81
CA ALA A 101 13.53 -10.49 1.76
C ALA A 101 12.76 -10.49 0.45
N ALA A 102 11.47 -10.81 0.48
CA ALA A 102 10.59 -10.78 -0.68
C ALA A 102 10.45 -9.36 -1.27
N MET A 103 10.38 -8.33 -0.42
CA MET A 103 10.34 -6.93 -0.86
C MET A 103 11.59 -6.57 -1.66
N HIS A 104 12.79 -6.76 -1.10
CA HIS A 104 14.03 -6.35 -1.77
C HIS A 104 14.35 -7.22 -2.99
N LEU A 105 14.16 -8.54 -2.91
CA LEU A 105 14.36 -9.44 -4.05
C LEU A 105 13.38 -9.14 -5.19
N GLY A 106 12.11 -8.85 -4.87
CA GLY A 106 11.11 -8.52 -5.87
C GLY A 106 11.43 -7.22 -6.60
N ILE A 107 11.93 -6.19 -5.91
CA ILE A 107 12.42 -4.94 -6.55
C ILE A 107 13.49 -5.25 -7.60
N PHE A 108 14.46 -6.11 -7.26
CA PHE A 108 15.52 -6.50 -8.19
C PHE A 108 14.98 -7.32 -9.37
N TRP A 109 14.27 -8.41 -9.08
CA TRP A 109 13.83 -9.41 -10.05
C TRP A 109 12.80 -8.84 -11.03
N LYS A 110 11.84 -8.05 -10.55
CA LYS A 110 10.75 -7.48 -11.36
C LYS A 110 11.03 -6.07 -11.86
N SER A 111 12.22 -5.51 -11.60
CA SER A 111 12.62 -4.14 -12.02
C SER A 111 12.33 -3.83 -13.50
N ARG A 112 12.56 -4.78 -14.41
CA ARG A 112 12.35 -4.60 -15.86
C ARG A 112 10.88 -4.44 -16.22
N GLU A 113 10.02 -5.21 -15.59
CA GLU A 113 8.58 -5.13 -15.84
C GLU A 113 8.01 -3.88 -15.19
N MET A 114 8.48 -3.55 -13.99
CA MET A 114 8.09 -2.36 -13.25
C MET A 114 8.38 -1.06 -14.01
N VAL A 115 9.58 -0.91 -14.60
CA VAL A 115 9.91 0.28 -15.39
C VAL A 115 9.01 0.43 -16.62
N THR A 116 8.58 -0.70 -17.20
CA THR A 116 7.67 -0.71 -18.35
C THR A 116 6.30 -0.18 -17.93
N ILE A 117 5.76 -0.65 -16.80
CA ILE A 117 4.49 -0.18 -16.25
C ILE A 117 4.55 1.31 -15.90
N LEU A 118 5.60 1.75 -15.21
CA LEU A 118 5.75 3.16 -14.84
C LEU A 118 5.84 4.07 -16.07
N ASN A 119 6.64 3.69 -17.07
CA ASN A 119 6.72 4.43 -18.32
C ASN A 119 5.39 4.51 -19.06
N GLU A 120 4.61 3.44 -19.01
CA GLU A 120 3.29 3.40 -19.61
C GLU A 120 2.31 4.35 -18.89
N LEU A 121 2.30 4.35 -17.56
CA LEU A 121 1.52 5.29 -16.76
C LEU A 121 1.94 6.75 -17.05
N PHE A 122 3.25 7.03 -17.13
CA PHE A 122 3.75 8.37 -17.51
C PHE A 122 3.33 8.77 -18.93
N LEU A 123 3.34 7.82 -19.86
CA LEU A 123 2.93 8.07 -21.24
C LEU A 123 1.44 8.40 -21.34
N LEU A 124 0.61 7.62 -20.65
CA LEU A 124 -0.83 7.85 -20.56
C LEU A 124 -1.14 9.20 -19.91
N GLU A 125 -0.45 9.54 -18.82
CA GLU A 125 -0.60 10.83 -18.14
C GLU A 125 -0.32 11.98 -19.10
N LYS A 126 0.81 11.92 -19.80
CA LYS A 126 1.29 13.02 -20.63
C LYS A 126 0.55 13.16 -21.96
N ARG A 127 0.15 12.06 -22.59
CA ARG A 127 -0.48 12.11 -23.93
C ARG A 127 -1.99 12.34 -23.87
N HIS A 128 -2.64 11.78 -22.85
CA HIS A 128 -4.10 11.75 -22.80
C HIS A 128 -4.62 12.51 -21.58
N PHE A 129 -4.19 12.14 -20.37
CA PHE A 129 -4.80 12.70 -19.17
C PHE A 129 -4.44 14.16 -18.92
N SER A 130 -3.28 14.67 -19.37
CA SER A 130 -2.94 16.10 -19.25
C SER A 130 -3.98 17.02 -19.86
N ASN A 131 -4.66 16.55 -20.92
CA ASN A 131 -5.68 17.31 -21.65
C ASN A 131 -7.10 16.99 -21.15
N LEU A 132 -7.30 15.84 -20.49
CA LEU A 132 -8.60 15.35 -20.02
C LEU A 132 -8.90 15.68 -18.55
N ILE A 133 -7.93 16.16 -17.76
CA ILE A 133 -8.14 16.51 -16.35
C ILE A 133 -9.09 17.71 -16.25
N LEU A 134 -10.37 17.43 -15.95
CA LEU A 134 -11.40 18.46 -15.74
C LEU A 134 -11.28 19.18 -14.40
N ALA A 135 -10.86 18.47 -13.34
CA ALA A 135 -10.92 18.97 -11.98
C ALA A 135 -9.87 18.35 -11.06
N HIS A 136 -9.60 19.03 -9.96
CA HIS A 136 -8.64 18.60 -8.94
C HIS A 136 -9.17 17.38 -8.17
N CYS A 137 -8.47 16.24 -8.26
CA CYS A 137 -8.86 15.01 -7.58
C CYS A 137 -8.50 15.06 -6.10
N HIS A 138 -9.46 15.48 -5.28
CA HIS A 138 -9.22 15.71 -3.86
C HIS A 138 -8.85 14.41 -3.10
N GLN A 139 -9.48 13.27 -3.44
CA GLN A 139 -9.17 11.99 -2.80
C GLN A 139 -7.74 11.51 -3.05
N PHE A 140 -7.18 11.74 -4.25
CA PHE A 140 -5.79 11.39 -4.56
C PHE A 140 -4.81 12.03 -3.55
N ASP A 141 -4.89 13.35 -3.37
CA ASP A 141 -4.03 14.08 -2.44
C ASP A 141 -4.20 13.60 -0.99
N LYS A 142 -5.44 13.29 -0.59
CA LYS A 142 -5.74 12.80 0.77
C LYS A 142 -5.03 11.48 1.05
N TYR A 143 -5.16 10.49 0.15
CA TYR A 143 -4.59 9.16 0.34
C TYR A 143 -3.05 9.18 0.30
N VAL A 144 -2.45 9.97 -0.60
CA VAL A 144 -1.00 10.15 -0.67
C VAL A 144 -0.45 10.71 0.65
N ILE A 145 -1.08 11.77 1.18
CA ILE A 145 -0.68 12.38 2.45
C ILE A 145 -0.87 11.40 3.60
N GLN A 146 -2.03 10.73 3.67
CA GLN A 146 -2.34 9.77 4.74
C GLN A 146 -1.33 8.63 4.80
N LYS A 147 -0.98 8.01 3.66
CA LYS A 147 -0.01 6.91 3.66
C LYS A 147 1.37 7.37 4.12
N CYS A 148 1.82 8.56 3.70
CA CYS A 148 3.11 9.09 4.14
C CYS A 148 3.15 9.42 5.63
N ILE A 149 2.09 10.03 6.16
CA ILE A 149 1.96 10.27 7.60
C ILE A 149 2.02 8.94 8.35
N LEU A 150 1.39 7.90 7.82
CA LEU A 150 1.34 6.60 8.44
C LEU A 150 2.70 5.91 8.52
N VAL A 151 3.50 6.00 7.46
CA VAL A 151 4.90 5.53 7.48
C VAL A 151 5.71 6.27 8.58
N VAL A 152 5.53 7.59 8.71
CA VAL A 152 6.21 8.35 9.77
C VAL A 152 5.72 7.93 11.16
N LEU A 153 4.42 7.71 11.33
CA LEU A 153 3.82 7.27 12.57
C LEU A 153 4.26 5.86 12.97
N GLU A 154 4.36 4.91 12.04
CA GLU A 154 4.87 3.55 12.33
C GLU A 154 6.32 3.57 12.83
N ILE A 155 7.19 4.35 12.17
CA ILE A 155 8.58 4.50 12.59
C ILE A 155 8.66 5.22 13.93
N GLY A 156 7.92 6.32 14.10
CA GLY A 156 7.86 7.05 15.36
C GLY A 156 7.35 6.19 16.52
N SER A 157 6.32 5.40 16.28
CA SER A 157 5.75 4.44 17.22
C SER A 157 6.75 3.36 17.62
N SER A 158 7.45 2.80 16.64
CA SER A 158 8.44 1.74 16.87
C SER A 158 9.67 2.27 17.62
N LEU A 159 10.09 3.52 17.37
CA LEU A 159 11.14 4.20 18.13
C LEU A 159 10.69 4.52 19.56
N LEU A 160 9.44 4.96 19.73
CA LEU A 160 8.86 5.25 21.05
C LEU A 160 8.81 3.99 21.93
N ILE A 161 8.44 2.83 21.36
CA ILE A 161 8.52 1.54 22.06
C ILE A 161 9.97 1.22 22.43
N TYR A 162 10.92 1.40 21.51
CA TYR A 162 12.33 1.09 21.75
C TYR A 162 12.97 1.92 22.86
N PHE A 163 12.73 3.24 22.88
CA PHE A 163 13.24 4.11 23.94
C PHE A 163 12.42 4.08 25.23
N GLY A 164 11.16 3.66 25.15
CA GLY A 164 10.25 3.59 26.30
C GLY A 164 10.47 2.37 27.19
N VAL A 165 11.12 1.31 26.69
CA VAL A 165 11.48 0.13 27.50
C VAL A 165 12.82 0.38 28.22
N PRO A 166 12.86 0.39 29.56
CA PRO A 166 14.10 0.57 30.32
C PRO A 166 15.12 -0.56 30.06
N ASP A 167 16.41 -0.25 30.16
CA ASP A 167 17.58 -1.13 29.89
C ASP A 167 17.91 -1.46 28.41
N SER A 168 17.55 -0.57 27.48
CA SER A 168 17.85 -0.72 26.04
C SER A 168 19.33 -0.46 25.64
N ASN A 169 20.30 -1.13 26.26
CA ASN A 169 21.69 -1.29 25.77
C ASN A 169 21.81 -2.14 24.47
N LEU A 170 20.97 -1.92 23.46
CA LEU A 170 21.23 -2.47 22.12
C LEU A 170 22.36 -1.65 21.48
N VAL A 171 23.27 -2.31 20.76
CA VAL A 171 24.24 -1.60 19.93
C VAL A 171 23.45 -0.73 18.93
N ILE A 172 23.49 0.60 19.10
CA ILE A 172 22.73 1.61 18.34
C ILE A 172 22.76 1.30 16.83
N THR A 173 23.88 0.80 16.33
CA THR A 173 24.07 0.37 14.94
C THR A 173 23.09 -0.72 14.48
N ARG A 174 22.81 -1.73 15.30
CA ARG A 174 21.89 -2.84 14.94
C ARG A 174 20.44 -2.36 14.88
N ALA A 175 20.00 -1.60 15.89
CA ALA A 175 18.68 -0.99 15.91
C ALA A 175 18.47 -0.08 14.69
N PHE A 176 19.47 0.75 14.38
CA PHE A 176 19.46 1.60 13.20
C PHE A 176 19.29 0.79 11.90
N CYS A 177 20.01 -0.32 11.73
CA CYS A 177 19.85 -1.20 10.57
C CYS A 177 18.43 -1.81 10.48
N ILE A 178 17.86 -2.28 11.59
CA ILE A 178 16.49 -2.82 11.63
C ILE A 178 15.49 -1.77 11.15
N TYR A 179 15.59 -0.53 11.66
CA TYR A 179 14.70 0.55 11.24
C TYR A 179 14.89 0.94 9.77
N LEU A 180 16.11 0.92 9.24
CA LEU A 180 16.31 1.16 7.80
C LEU A 180 15.64 0.08 6.95
N VAL A 181 15.72 -1.20 7.35
CA VAL A 181 15.01 -2.29 6.68
C VAL A 181 13.49 -2.09 6.77
N GLN A 182 12.97 -1.72 7.95
CA GLN A 182 11.55 -1.45 8.15
C GLN A 182 11.06 -0.30 7.27
N VAL A 183 11.76 0.84 7.25
CA VAL A 183 11.48 1.95 6.32
C VAL A 183 11.52 1.47 4.87
N GLY A 184 12.46 0.59 4.53
CA GLY A 184 12.58 -0.01 3.21
C GLY A 184 11.34 -0.80 2.79
N VAL A 185 10.83 -1.65 3.68
CA VAL A 185 9.59 -2.40 3.47
C VAL A 185 8.40 -1.46 3.29
N LEU A 186 8.24 -0.49 4.20
CA LEU A 186 7.13 0.47 4.18
C LEU A 186 7.12 1.31 2.90
N LEU A 187 8.28 1.78 2.43
CA LEU A 187 8.39 2.51 1.17
C LEU A 187 8.13 1.62 -0.05
N GLY A 188 8.60 0.37 -0.03
CA GLY A 188 8.32 -0.59 -1.09
C GLY A 188 6.82 -0.83 -1.27
N VAL A 189 6.09 -0.99 -0.16
CA VAL A 189 4.63 -1.11 -0.16
C VAL A 189 3.96 0.21 -0.55
N THR A 190 4.52 1.34 -0.14
CA THR A 190 4.03 2.66 -0.54
C THR A 190 4.13 2.85 -2.05
N HIS A 191 5.17 2.36 -2.73
CA HIS A 191 5.25 2.44 -4.20
C HIS A 191 4.08 1.72 -4.90
N PHE A 192 3.68 0.55 -4.40
CA PHE A 192 2.51 -0.17 -4.91
C PHE A 192 1.26 0.69 -4.77
N HIS A 193 0.97 1.17 -3.55
CA HIS A 193 -0.21 1.99 -3.28
C HIS A 193 -0.21 3.31 -4.06
N LEU A 194 0.97 3.91 -4.28
CA LEU A 194 1.12 5.07 -5.16
C LEU A 194 0.73 4.73 -6.60
N ALA A 195 1.21 3.63 -7.16
CA ALA A 195 0.82 3.21 -8.51
C ALA A 195 -0.70 2.93 -8.61
N VAL A 196 -1.29 2.29 -7.59
CA VAL A 196 -2.74 2.05 -7.48
C VAL A 196 -3.53 3.36 -7.44
N ILE A 197 -3.11 4.36 -6.65
CA ILE A 197 -3.83 5.64 -6.57
C ILE A 197 -3.68 6.48 -7.86
N TYR A 198 -2.60 6.32 -8.62
CA TYR A 198 -2.49 6.91 -9.97
C TYR A 198 -3.48 6.26 -10.94
N ILE A 199 -3.63 4.92 -10.91
CA ILE A 199 -4.66 4.23 -11.70
C ILE A 199 -6.06 4.71 -11.31
N TYR A 200 -6.35 4.81 -10.01
CA TYR A 200 -7.60 5.42 -9.52
C TYR A 200 -7.84 6.80 -10.14
N ARG A 201 -6.85 7.70 -10.10
CA ARG A 201 -6.99 9.06 -10.64
C ARG A 201 -7.31 9.07 -12.13
N PHE A 202 -6.72 8.16 -12.89
CA PHE A 202 -7.00 8.03 -14.32
C PHE A 202 -8.42 7.51 -14.58
N VAL A 203 -8.85 6.47 -13.88
CA VAL A 203 -10.22 5.94 -14.00
C VAL A 203 -11.26 6.96 -13.54
N TRP A 204 -10.97 7.70 -12.46
CA TRP A 204 -11.82 8.79 -12.00
C TRP A 204 -11.97 9.90 -13.06
N THR A 205 -10.89 10.20 -13.78
CA THR A 205 -10.93 11.17 -14.89
C THR A 205 -11.77 10.65 -16.06
N ILE A 206 -11.65 9.36 -16.41
CA ILE A 206 -12.51 8.72 -17.42
C ILE A 206 -13.98 8.81 -17.01
N ASN A 207 -14.30 8.50 -15.75
CA ASN A 207 -15.67 8.59 -15.22
C ASN A 207 -16.21 10.02 -15.28
N GLY A 208 -15.39 11.03 -14.96
CA GLY A 208 -15.78 12.43 -15.08
C GLY A 208 -16.16 12.82 -16.51
N GLN A 209 -15.35 12.42 -17.49
CA GLN A 209 -15.61 12.64 -18.92
C GLN A 209 -16.88 11.90 -19.38
N LEU A 210 -17.01 10.62 -19.04
CA LEU A 210 -18.21 9.84 -19.38
C LEU A 210 -19.47 10.43 -18.76
N LEU A 211 -19.41 10.96 -17.55
CA LEU A 211 -20.57 11.57 -16.91
C LEU A 211 -20.94 12.92 -17.56
N GLU A 212 -19.95 13.72 -17.96
CA GLU A 212 -20.18 14.95 -18.71
C GLU A 212 -20.86 14.68 -20.04
N LEU A 213 -20.35 13.71 -20.81
CA LEU A 213 -20.94 13.29 -22.08
C LEU A 213 -22.36 12.74 -21.90
N ALA A 214 -22.64 11.97 -20.85
CA ALA A 214 -23.98 11.48 -20.55
C ALA A 214 -24.96 12.64 -20.29
N ASN A 215 -24.50 13.66 -19.57
CA ASN A 215 -25.30 14.86 -19.30
C ASN A 215 -25.52 15.72 -20.55
N GLN A 216 -24.54 15.81 -21.45
CA GLN A 216 -24.68 16.49 -22.75
C GLN A 216 -25.74 15.79 -23.61
N GLN A 217 -25.68 14.46 -23.69
CA GLN A 217 -26.66 13.68 -24.44
C GLN A 217 -28.08 13.85 -23.90
N ARG A 218 -28.26 13.82 -22.57
CA ARG A 218 -29.57 14.07 -21.93
C ARG A 218 -30.12 15.48 -22.19
N ARG A 219 -29.26 16.43 -22.54
CA ARG A 219 -29.66 17.79 -22.97
C ARG A 219 -29.94 17.87 -24.49
N GLY A 220 -29.97 16.75 -25.20
CA GLY A 220 -30.17 16.68 -26.64
C GLY A 220 -28.96 17.12 -27.47
N GLN A 221 -27.76 17.21 -26.86
CA GLN A 221 -26.54 17.54 -27.58
C GLN A 221 -25.93 16.29 -28.20
N LYS A 222 -25.36 16.43 -29.40
CA LYS A 222 -24.63 15.33 -30.06
C LYS A 222 -23.34 15.02 -29.31
N VAL A 223 -23.13 13.76 -28.98
CA VAL A 223 -21.91 13.23 -28.35
C VAL A 223 -20.99 12.67 -29.43
N ASP A 224 -19.70 12.98 -29.32
CA ASP A 224 -18.68 12.46 -30.25
C ASP A 224 -18.36 10.97 -29.95
N PRO A 225 -18.66 10.04 -30.87
CA PRO A 225 -18.36 8.61 -30.68
C PRO A 225 -16.85 8.32 -30.62
N ALA A 226 -16.01 9.16 -31.25
CA ALA A 226 -14.56 8.97 -31.22
C ALA A 226 -13.98 9.14 -29.80
N LEU A 227 -14.54 10.07 -29.02
CA LEU A 227 -14.16 10.28 -27.63
C LEU A 227 -14.54 9.09 -26.75
N ILE A 228 -15.71 8.48 -26.95
CA ILE A 228 -16.10 7.26 -26.21
C ILE A 228 -15.15 6.11 -26.52
N LYS A 229 -14.79 5.92 -27.80
CA LYS A 229 -13.81 4.90 -28.22
C LYS A 229 -12.44 5.14 -27.57
N LEU A 230 -12.00 6.40 -27.49
CA LEU A 230 -10.75 6.76 -26.81
C LEU A 230 -10.82 6.43 -25.30
N LEU A 231 -11.91 6.80 -24.62
CA LEU A 231 -12.10 6.52 -23.20
C LEU A 231 -12.15 5.02 -22.91
N PHE A 232 -12.81 4.25 -23.78
CA PHE A 232 -12.83 2.80 -23.72
C PHE A 232 -11.41 2.22 -23.86
N TRP A 233 -10.66 2.66 -24.87
CA TRP A 233 -9.28 2.21 -25.07
C TRP A 233 -8.38 2.54 -23.87
N LEU A 234 -8.49 3.76 -23.32
CA LEU A 234 -7.76 4.18 -22.13
C LEU A 234 -8.10 3.30 -20.92
N TYR A 235 -9.38 3.02 -20.69
CA TYR A 235 -9.82 2.17 -19.59
C TYR A 235 -9.29 0.74 -19.73
N SER A 236 -9.38 0.16 -20.94
CA SER A 236 -8.86 -1.18 -21.22
C SER A 236 -7.35 -1.27 -20.95
N ARG A 237 -6.60 -0.25 -21.38
CA ARG A 237 -5.15 -0.19 -21.15
C ARG A 237 -4.80 -0.05 -19.67
N LEU A 238 -5.54 0.78 -18.92
CA LEU A 238 -5.37 0.90 -17.47
C LEU A 238 -5.64 -0.40 -16.73
N LEU A 239 -6.64 -1.17 -17.18
CA LEU A 239 -6.96 -2.47 -16.58
C LEU A 239 -5.84 -3.50 -16.81
N GLU A 240 -5.21 -3.49 -17.99
CA GLU A 240 -4.03 -4.30 -18.28
C GLU A 240 -2.80 -3.88 -17.47
N VAL A 241 -2.59 -2.57 -17.30
CA VAL A 241 -1.53 -2.07 -16.41
C VAL A 241 -1.78 -2.49 -14.97
N ASN A 242 -3.02 -2.40 -14.50
CA ASN A 242 -3.41 -2.78 -13.15
C ASN A 242 -3.16 -4.27 -12.88
N SER A 243 -3.52 -5.15 -13.82
CA SER A 243 -3.32 -6.60 -13.65
C SER A 243 -1.84 -6.96 -13.61
N ARG A 244 -1.01 -6.35 -14.46
CA ARG A 244 0.45 -6.52 -14.45
C ARG A 244 1.07 -5.98 -13.17
N LEU A 245 0.62 -4.82 -12.68
CA LEU A 245 1.09 -4.22 -11.44
C LEU A 245 0.77 -5.13 -10.24
N ALA A 246 -0.46 -5.62 -10.15
CA ALA A 246 -0.89 -6.53 -9.10
C ALA A 246 -0.05 -7.81 -9.11
N ALA A 247 0.25 -8.38 -10.29
CA ALA A 247 1.07 -9.58 -10.41
C ALA A 247 2.54 -9.38 -9.98
N ILE A 248 3.10 -8.18 -10.14
CA ILE A 248 4.48 -7.87 -9.69
C ILE A 248 4.55 -7.81 -8.17
N TYR A 249 3.57 -7.13 -7.54
CA TYR A 249 3.56 -6.85 -6.10
C TYR A 249 2.82 -7.90 -5.29
N ASP A 250 2.37 -8.98 -5.92
CA ASP A 250 1.43 -9.92 -5.34
C ASP A 250 1.93 -10.51 -4.01
N ILE A 251 3.08 -11.20 -4.07
CA ILE A 251 3.72 -11.84 -2.90
C ILE A 251 4.12 -10.77 -1.87
N GLN A 252 4.64 -9.64 -2.34
CA GLN A 252 5.13 -8.55 -1.53
C GLN A 252 4.04 -7.95 -0.63
N VAL A 253 2.91 -7.58 -1.22
CA VAL A 253 1.76 -7.00 -0.50
C VAL A 253 1.07 -8.07 0.37
N THR A 254 1.02 -9.32 -0.08
CA THR A 254 0.45 -10.42 0.71
C THR A 254 1.24 -10.67 1.99
N LEU A 255 2.57 -10.80 1.88
CA LEU A 255 3.46 -10.98 3.04
C LEU A 255 3.43 -9.77 3.97
N PHE A 256 3.33 -8.55 3.43
CA PHE A 256 3.15 -7.35 4.23
C PHE A 256 1.84 -7.37 5.04
N MET A 257 0.71 -7.72 4.42
CA MET A 257 -0.57 -7.86 5.12
C MET A 257 -0.50 -8.92 6.23
N ILE A 258 0.12 -10.07 5.95
CA ILE A 258 0.34 -11.12 6.96
C ILE A 258 1.18 -10.58 8.11
N THR A 259 2.25 -9.84 7.82
CA THR A 259 3.10 -9.22 8.85
C THR A 259 2.31 -8.26 9.74
N LEU A 260 1.49 -7.38 9.16
CA LEU A 260 0.64 -6.46 9.92
C LEU A 260 -0.38 -7.20 10.79
N MET A 261 -1.00 -8.26 10.27
CA MET A 261 -1.94 -9.10 11.03
C MET A 261 -1.22 -9.78 12.21
N SER A 262 -0.08 -10.41 11.97
CA SER A 262 0.73 -11.04 13.01
C SER A 262 1.21 -10.04 14.07
N ALA A 263 1.66 -8.85 13.65
CA ALA A 263 2.06 -7.78 14.57
C ALA A 263 0.88 -7.29 15.43
N ASN A 264 -0.31 -7.12 14.84
CA ASN A 264 -1.51 -6.73 15.59
C ASN A 264 -1.89 -7.75 16.66
N ILE A 265 -1.85 -9.05 16.33
CA ILE A 265 -2.11 -10.13 17.29
C ILE A 265 -1.08 -10.08 18.43
N MET A 266 0.20 -9.92 18.11
CA MET A 266 1.28 -9.85 19.11
C MET A 266 1.16 -8.65 20.04
N ILE A 267 1.00 -7.45 19.48
CA ILE A 267 0.89 -6.21 20.26
C ILE A 267 -0.33 -6.28 21.19
N ALA A 268 -1.46 -6.78 20.70
CA ALA A 268 -2.67 -6.94 21.50
C ALA A 268 -2.50 -8.00 22.60
N HIS A 269 -1.83 -9.12 22.32
CA HIS A 269 -1.57 -10.15 23.30
C HIS A 269 -0.63 -9.65 24.41
N MET A 270 0.47 -8.98 24.04
CA MET A 270 1.38 -8.34 24.98
C MET A 270 0.67 -7.31 25.85
N LEU A 271 -0.20 -6.48 25.25
CA LEU A 271 -1.00 -5.51 25.99
C LEU A 271 -1.87 -6.17 27.07
N ILE A 272 -2.51 -7.31 26.76
CA ILE A 272 -3.34 -8.05 27.72
C ILE A 272 -2.51 -8.61 28.87
N ILE A 273 -1.36 -9.22 28.58
CA ILE A 273 -0.49 -9.80 29.61
C ILE A 273 0.06 -8.73 30.54
N ILE A 274 0.52 -7.62 29.97
CA ILE A 274 1.05 -6.48 30.72
C ILE A 274 -0.05 -5.84 31.58
N TRP A 275 -1.27 -5.74 31.05
CA TRP A 275 -2.44 -5.25 31.79
C TRP A 275 -2.77 -6.12 33.01
N ILE A 276 -2.72 -7.45 32.86
CA ILE A 276 -2.99 -8.40 33.95
C ILE A 276 -1.91 -8.32 35.04
N ASN A 277 -0.64 -8.15 34.67
CA ASN A 277 0.50 -8.17 35.58
C ASN A 277 0.75 -6.85 36.36
N GLN A 278 -0.17 -5.89 36.30
CA GLN A 278 -0.15 -4.63 37.08
C GLN A 278 1.17 -3.84 36.97
N PHE A 279 1.78 -3.80 35.79
CA PHE A 279 2.84 -2.82 35.52
C PHE A 279 2.30 -1.38 35.65
N SER A 280 3.19 -0.40 35.72
CA SER A 280 2.86 1.04 35.73
C SER A 280 1.80 1.39 34.66
N LEU A 281 0.56 1.68 35.08
CA LEU A 281 -0.60 1.90 34.20
C LEU A 281 -0.35 2.97 33.13
N LEU A 282 0.49 3.96 33.41
CA LEU A 282 0.79 5.07 32.50
C LEU A 282 1.67 4.64 31.32
N ASP A 283 2.66 3.77 31.54
CA ASP A 283 3.56 3.30 30.49
C ASP A 283 2.82 2.35 29.54
N ILE A 284 1.95 1.49 30.08
CA ILE A 284 1.14 0.51 29.34
C ILE A 284 0.11 1.19 28.45
N LEU A 285 -0.59 2.21 28.97
CA LEU A 285 -1.68 2.87 28.27
C LEU A 285 -1.16 3.81 27.15
N LEU A 286 0.09 4.27 27.24
CA LEU A 286 0.67 5.19 26.28
C LEU A 286 1.47 4.49 25.15
N LEU A 287 2.22 3.42 25.46
CA LEU A 287 3.20 2.83 24.51
C LEU A 287 2.60 1.86 23.49
N PHE A 288 1.75 0.92 23.92
CA PHE A 288 1.26 -0.17 23.08
C PHE A 288 -0.06 0.13 22.33
N PRO A 289 -1.05 0.82 22.92
CA PRO A 289 -2.30 1.14 22.22
C PRO A 289 -2.07 2.00 20.97
N GLN A 290 -1.14 2.95 21.02
CA GLN A 290 -0.82 3.78 19.87
C GLN A 290 -0.24 2.96 18.70
N ALA A 291 0.63 1.98 18.98
CA ALA A 291 1.20 1.10 17.97
C ALA A 291 0.14 0.19 17.34
N LEU A 292 -0.77 -0.35 18.15
CA LEU A 292 -1.89 -1.15 17.67
C LEU A 292 -2.81 -0.33 16.76
N LEU A 293 -3.17 0.89 17.15
CA LEU A 293 -4.01 1.78 16.34
C LEU A 293 -3.35 2.13 15.00
N ILE A 294 -2.05 2.43 15.01
CA ILE A 294 -1.28 2.76 13.81
C ILE A 294 -1.23 1.56 12.85
N ASN A 295 -0.89 0.36 13.33
CA ASN A 295 -0.82 -0.85 12.51
C ASN A 295 -2.19 -1.27 11.96
N PHE A 296 -3.25 -1.16 12.76
CA PHE A 296 -4.62 -1.38 12.27
C PHE A 296 -5.00 -0.38 11.19
N TYR A 297 -4.64 0.90 11.38
CA TYR A 297 -4.91 1.91 10.39
C TYR A 297 -4.11 1.68 9.10
N ASP A 298 -2.88 1.16 9.18
CA ASP A 298 -2.08 0.87 7.98
C ASP A 298 -2.60 -0.34 7.19
N LEU A 299 -3.04 -1.38 7.90
CA LEU A 299 -3.73 -2.51 7.30
C LEU A 299 -5.00 -2.04 6.60
N TRP A 300 -5.83 -1.24 7.29
CA TRP A 300 -7.07 -0.71 6.74
C TRP A 300 -6.84 0.20 5.53
N LEU A 301 -5.86 1.11 5.63
CA LEU A 301 -5.54 2.02 4.54
C LEU A 301 -5.07 1.26 3.30
N SER A 302 -4.25 0.22 3.47
CA SER A 302 -3.79 -0.63 2.37
C SER A 302 -4.96 -1.29 1.61
N ILE A 303 -5.99 -1.73 2.35
CA ILE A 303 -7.22 -2.28 1.77
C ILE A 303 -8.04 -1.19 1.09
N ALA A 304 -8.14 -0.01 1.70
CA ALA A 304 -8.91 1.11 1.19
C ALA A 304 -8.39 1.64 -0.16
N PHE A 305 -7.08 1.58 -0.42
CA PHE A 305 -6.52 1.90 -1.75
C PHE A 305 -7.07 0.99 -2.85
N CYS A 306 -7.06 -0.33 -2.62
CA CYS A 306 -7.55 -1.33 -3.57
C CYS A 306 -9.06 -1.21 -3.79
N GLU A 307 -9.81 -1.08 -2.70
CA GLU A 307 -11.26 -0.86 -2.74
C GLU A 307 -11.64 0.41 -3.50
N LEU A 308 -10.89 1.50 -3.30
CA LEU A 308 -11.18 2.77 -3.95
C LEU A 308 -11.11 2.64 -5.48
N VAL A 309 -10.10 1.93 -5.99
CA VAL A 309 -9.99 1.64 -7.43
C VAL A 309 -11.12 0.73 -7.90
N GLU A 310 -11.42 -0.35 -7.18
CA GLU A 310 -12.50 -1.28 -7.54
C GLU A 310 -13.86 -0.57 -7.61
N ARG A 311 -14.19 0.22 -6.59
CA ARG A 311 -15.43 1.01 -6.53
C ARG A 311 -15.52 2.01 -7.66
N THR A 312 -14.41 2.66 -8.02
CA THR A 312 -14.38 3.61 -9.14
C THR A 312 -14.58 2.90 -10.48
N GLY A 313 -14.07 1.67 -10.64
CA GLY A 313 -14.35 0.83 -11.81
C GLY A 313 -15.82 0.40 -11.89
N ILE A 314 -16.47 0.08 -10.77
CA ILE A 314 -17.91 -0.23 -10.74
C ILE A 314 -18.73 0.99 -11.15
N GLN A 315 -18.37 2.18 -10.65
CA GLN A 315 -19.01 3.43 -11.04
C GLN A 315 -18.94 3.69 -12.54
N THR A 316 -17.87 3.27 -13.23
CA THR A 316 -17.80 3.35 -14.70
C THR A 316 -18.98 2.62 -15.36
N SER A 317 -19.30 1.41 -14.89
CA SER A 317 -20.44 0.65 -15.40
C SER A 317 -21.78 1.32 -15.09
N ASP A 318 -21.92 1.95 -13.94
CA ASP A 318 -23.16 2.64 -13.57
C ASP A 318 -23.36 3.92 -14.40
N ILE A 319 -22.28 4.65 -14.70
CA ILE A 319 -22.33 5.82 -15.59
C ILE A 319 -22.73 5.40 -17.01
N LEU A 320 -22.20 4.29 -17.52
CA LEU A 320 -22.55 3.79 -18.85
C LEU A 320 -24.04 3.45 -18.99
N LYS A 321 -24.71 3.02 -17.91
CA LYS A 321 -26.16 2.76 -17.92
C LYS A 321 -26.99 4.03 -18.15
N LEU A 322 -26.49 5.21 -17.79
CA LEU A 322 -27.19 6.48 -17.95
C LEU A 322 -27.43 6.85 -19.42
N TYR A 323 -26.69 6.22 -20.35
CA TYR A 323 -26.81 6.42 -21.79
C TYR A 323 -27.99 5.68 -22.42
N ASN A 324 -28.50 4.63 -21.77
CA ASN A 324 -29.63 3.84 -22.29
C ASN A 324 -30.95 4.63 -22.30
N ASP A 325 -31.04 5.75 -21.58
CA ASP A 325 -32.25 6.57 -21.49
C ASP A 325 -32.41 7.57 -22.66
N GLY A 326 -31.48 7.61 -23.63
CA GLY A 326 -31.53 8.56 -24.74
C GLY A 326 -32.30 8.02 -25.95
N GLU A 327 -33.42 8.66 -26.29
CA GLU A 327 -34.33 8.23 -27.37
C GLU A 327 -33.79 8.41 -28.81
N ASP A 328 -32.60 9.03 -29.00
CA ASP A 328 -32.07 9.36 -30.33
C ASP A 328 -30.53 9.23 -30.39
N MET A 329 -30.03 7.99 -30.19
CA MET A 329 -28.59 7.69 -30.26
C MET A 329 -28.15 7.28 -31.67
N ASP A 330 -27.03 7.85 -32.11
CA ASP A 330 -26.30 7.38 -33.29
C ASP A 330 -25.89 5.88 -33.12
N GLU A 331 -26.00 5.08 -34.18
CA GLU A 331 -25.70 3.65 -34.16
C GLU A 331 -24.25 3.38 -33.75
N GLU A 332 -23.31 4.21 -34.22
CA GLU A 332 -21.89 4.08 -33.90
C GLU A 332 -21.61 4.36 -32.41
N LEU A 333 -22.34 5.32 -31.84
CA LEU A 333 -22.28 5.68 -30.42
C LEU A 333 -22.84 4.53 -29.57
N GLN A 334 -24.01 4.02 -29.92
CA GLN A 334 -24.67 2.91 -29.22
C GLN A 334 -23.79 1.65 -29.23
N ARG A 335 -23.15 1.35 -30.37
CA ARG A 335 -22.22 0.22 -30.49
C ARG A 335 -21.01 0.39 -29.57
N SER A 336 -20.39 1.56 -29.59
CA SER A 336 -19.20 1.85 -28.77
C SER A 336 -19.50 1.78 -27.27
N LEU A 337 -20.67 2.28 -26.85
CA LEU A 337 -21.14 2.19 -25.46
C LEU A 337 -21.45 0.75 -25.05
N SER A 338 -22.08 -0.01 -25.94
CA SER A 338 -22.39 -1.43 -25.70
C SER A 338 -21.12 -2.26 -25.53
N ASP A 339 -20.13 -2.07 -26.40
CA ASP A 339 -18.82 -2.73 -26.32
C ASP A 339 -18.10 -2.37 -25.00
N PHE A 340 -18.14 -1.10 -24.61
CA PHE A 340 -17.53 -0.63 -23.36
C PHE A 340 -18.26 -1.24 -22.14
N ALA A 341 -19.59 -1.21 -22.11
CA ALA A 341 -20.37 -1.79 -21.02
C ALA A 341 -20.13 -3.30 -20.90
N LEU A 342 -20.10 -4.00 -22.03
CA LEU A 342 -19.80 -5.43 -22.09
C LEU A 342 -18.39 -5.72 -21.57
N PHE A 343 -17.39 -4.92 -21.95
CA PHE A 343 -16.03 -5.05 -21.44
C PHE A 343 -15.96 -4.87 -19.92
N CYS A 344 -16.61 -3.83 -19.37
CA CYS A 344 -16.69 -3.59 -17.93
C CYS A 344 -17.41 -4.72 -17.18
N SER A 345 -18.38 -5.39 -17.82
CA SER A 345 -19.08 -6.53 -17.22
C SER A 345 -18.16 -7.75 -17.05
N HIS A 346 -17.28 -7.99 -18.04
CA HIS A 346 -16.35 -9.13 -18.06
C HIS A 346 -15.03 -8.86 -17.32
N ARG A 347 -14.51 -7.64 -17.39
CA ARG A 347 -13.24 -7.26 -16.78
C ARG A 347 -13.45 -6.17 -15.75
N ARG A 348 -13.17 -6.50 -14.50
CA ARG A 348 -13.28 -5.58 -13.35
C ARG A 348 -11.89 -5.24 -12.82
N LEU A 349 -11.73 -4.01 -12.35
CA LEU A 349 -10.54 -3.59 -11.61
C LEU A 349 -10.57 -4.27 -10.24
N ARG A 350 -9.77 -5.31 -10.09
CA ARG A 350 -9.67 -6.10 -8.86
C ARG A 350 -8.23 -6.45 -8.58
N PHE A 351 -7.90 -6.53 -7.29
CA PHE A 351 -6.59 -6.95 -6.80
C PHE A 351 -6.72 -8.35 -6.22
N ARG A 352 -6.37 -9.35 -7.04
CA ARG A 352 -6.37 -10.74 -6.62
C ARG A 352 -4.98 -11.09 -6.14
N HIS A 353 -4.85 -11.32 -4.84
CA HIS A 353 -3.58 -11.66 -4.23
C HIS A 353 -3.37 -13.18 -4.17
N CYS A 354 -2.26 -13.66 -4.72
CA CYS A 354 -1.78 -15.03 -4.83
C CYS A 354 -2.79 -16.00 -5.47
N GLY A 355 -3.76 -15.46 -6.21
CA GLY A 355 -4.92 -16.24 -6.66
C GLY A 355 -5.90 -16.64 -5.54
N LEU A 356 -5.63 -16.30 -4.28
CA LEU A 356 -6.34 -16.77 -3.09
C LEU A 356 -7.56 -15.91 -2.75
N PHE A 357 -7.39 -14.58 -2.69
CA PHE A 357 -8.47 -13.67 -2.27
C PHE A 357 -8.40 -12.33 -3.01
N TYR A 358 -9.52 -11.62 -3.00
CA TYR A 358 -9.61 -10.24 -3.48
C TYR A 358 -9.44 -9.28 -2.30
N VAL A 359 -8.63 -8.24 -2.47
CA VAL A 359 -8.49 -7.19 -1.45
C VAL A 359 -9.57 -6.14 -1.66
N ASN A 360 -10.60 -6.21 -0.83
CA ASN A 360 -11.73 -5.30 -0.76
C ASN A 360 -12.19 -5.17 0.70
N TYR A 361 -13.18 -4.31 0.98
CA TYR A 361 -13.67 -4.12 2.35
C TYR A 361 -14.26 -5.39 2.99
N GLU A 362 -14.89 -6.26 2.19
CA GLU A 362 -15.43 -7.53 2.70
C GLU A 362 -14.31 -8.43 3.24
N MET A 363 -13.23 -8.59 2.47
CA MET A 363 -12.06 -9.35 2.90
C MET A 363 -11.36 -8.66 4.08
N GLY A 364 -11.28 -7.34 4.07
CA GLY A 364 -10.72 -6.58 5.19
C GLY A 364 -11.46 -6.80 6.50
N PHE A 365 -12.80 -6.80 6.46
CA PHE A 365 -13.60 -7.13 7.64
C PHE A 365 -13.35 -8.55 8.13
N ARG A 366 -13.24 -9.53 7.22
CA ARG A 366 -12.87 -10.92 7.57
C ARG A 366 -11.50 -10.99 8.24
N MET A 367 -10.49 -10.30 7.71
CA MET A 367 -9.15 -10.25 8.29
C MET A 367 -9.16 -9.69 9.72
N ILE A 368 -9.95 -8.64 9.97
CA ILE A 368 -10.10 -8.05 11.31
C ILE A 368 -10.73 -9.04 12.28
N ILE A 369 -11.82 -9.72 11.88
CA ILE A 369 -12.46 -10.76 12.70
C ILE A 369 -11.46 -11.87 13.01
N THR A 370 -10.72 -12.32 12.01
CA THR A 370 -9.71 -13.38 12.17
C THR A 370 -8.61 -12.97 13.17
N ASN A 371 -8.13 -11.72 13.13
CA ASN A 371 -7.17 -11.22 14.13
C ASN A 371 -7.73 -11.27 15.55
N ILE A 372 -8.97 -10.83 15.75
CA ILE A 372 -9.64 -10.86 17.07
C ILE A 372 -9.80 -12.31 17.55
N LEU A 373 -10.21 -13.20 16.66
CA LEU A 373 -10.41 -14.63 16.96
C LEU A 373 -9.10 -15.31 17.37
N TYR A 374 -7.99 -15.07 16.65
CA TYR A 374 -6.69 -15.58 17.04
C TYR A 374 -6.20 -15.00 18.38
N LEU A 375 -6.44 -13.72 18.63
CA LEU A 375 -6.14 -13.11 19.92
C LEU A 375 -6.91 -13.80 21.06
N VAL A 376 -8.22 -14.05 20.88
CA VAL A 376 -9.04 -14.76 21.87
C VAL A 376 -8.50 -16.16 22.12
N PHE A 377 -8.11 -16.90 21.08
CA PHE A 377 -7.51 -18.22 21.23
C PHE A 377 -6.20 -18.19 22.01
N LEU A 378 -5.30 -17.24 21.73
CA LEU A 378 -4.04 -17.09 22.47
C LEU A 378 -4.29 -16.80 23.95
N VAL A 379 -5.21 -15.88 24.26
CA VAL A 379 -5.57 -15.55 25.66
C VAL A 379 -6.20 -16.74 26.38
N GLN A 380 -7.08 -17.49 25.72
CA GLN A 380 -7.68 -18.70 26.30
C GLN A 380 -6.64 -19.78 26.59
N PHE A 381 -5.71 -20.00 25.65
CA PHE A 381 -4.64 -20.98 25.80
C PHE A 381 -3.69 -20.60 26.93
N ASP A 382 -3.37 -19.30 27.05
CA ASP A 382 -2.56 -18.77 28.15
C ASP A 382 -3.24 -18.96 29.51
N TYR A 383 -4.52 -18.58 29.61
CA TYR A 383 -5.32 -18.77 30.84
C TYR A 383 -5.45 -20.24 31.25
N MET A 384 -5.61 -21.15 30.27
CA MET A 384 -5.62 -22.58 30.54
C MET A 384 -4.29 -23.05 31.12
N ASN A 385 -3.17 -22.64 30.54
CA ASN A 385 -1.84 -23.06 31.02
C ASN A 385 -1.50 -22.47 32.40
N LEU A 386 -2.03 -21.29 32.74
CA LEU A 386 -1.91 -20.71 34.07
C LEU A 386 -2.71 -21.47 35.15
N LYS A 387 -3.76 -22.22 34.80
CA LYS A 387 -4.52 -23.08 35.74
C LYS A 387 -3.88 -24.43 36.03
N TYR A 388 -2.91 -24.85 35.21
CA TYR A 388 -2.20 -26.13 35.36
C TYR A 388 -0.80 -25.99 35.98
N LYS A 389 -0.39 -24.77 36.34
CA LYS A 389 0.71 -24.49 37.28
C LYS A 389 0.11 -24.10 38.63
#